data_AF-A0A1I6DW77-F1
#
_entry.id   AF-A0A1I6DW77-F1
#
_cell.length_a   1.000
_cell.length_b   1.000
_cell.length_c   1.000
_cell.angle_alpha   90.00
_cell.angle_beta   90.00
_cell.angle_gamma   90.00
#
_symmetry.space_group_name_H-M   'P 1'
#
loop_
_entity.id
_entity.type
_entity.pdbx_description
1 polymer ?
#
loop_
_entity_poly.entity_id
_entity_poly.type
_entity_poly.pdbx_seq_one_letter_code
_entity_poly.pdbx_strand_id
1 'polypeptide(L)' 'MFGLIRLVIFALFAFAAGVLFERQQASEKCLATGGTMTAGLCLGAGS' A
#
# COMPACT_ATOMS: atom_id res chain seq x y z
N MET A 1 27.75 -19.11 3.50
CA MET A 1 26.26 -19.18 3.54
C MET A 1 25.62 -17.89 2.99
N PHE A 2 26.05 -17.42 1.81
CA PHE A 2 25.63 -16.14 1.21
C PHE A 2 24.16 -16.10 0.72
N GLY A 3 23.46 -17.25 0.68
CA GLY A 3 22.08 -17.33 0.19
C GLY A 3 21.02 -16.84 1.17
N LEU A 4 21.23 -16.98 2.48
CA LEU A 4 20.23 -16.61 3.49
C LEU A 4 20.00 -15.10 3.57
N ILE A 5 21.07 -14.31 3.51
CA ILE A 5 20.99 -12.84 3.50
C ILE A 5 20.18 -12.36 2.30
N ARG A 6 20.37 -12.97 1.13
CA ARG A 6 19.64 -12.61 -0.09
C ARG A 6 18.14 -12.88 0.04
N LEU A 7 17.76 -13.95 0.73
CA LEU A 7 16.36 -14.29 1.00
C LEU A 7 15.72 -13.24 1.92
N VAL A 8 16.41 -12.85 3.00
CA VAL A 8 15.95 -11.79 3.91
C VAL A 8 15.76 -10.46 3.17
N ILE A 9 16.70 -10.09 2.31
CA ILE A 9 16.62 -8.86 1.51
C ILE A 9 15.39 -8.90 0.59
N PHE A 10 15.15 -9.99 -0.13
CA PHE A 10 13.98 -10.12 -0.99
C PHE A 10 12.66 -10.13 -0.21
N ALA A 11 12.63 -10.76 0.96
CA ALA A 11 11.45 -10.76 1.83
C ALA A 11 11.11 -9.34 2.31
N LEU A 12 12.12 -8.54 2.68
CA LEU A 12 11.93 -7.14 3.07
C LEU A 12 11.40 -6.29 1.91
N PHE A 13 11.94 -6.47 0.71
CA PHE A 13 11.42 -5.78 -0.48
C PHE A 13 9.98 -6.16 -0.80
N ALA A 14 9.65 -7.46 -0.76
CA ALA A 14 8.28 -7.93 -0.98
C ALA A 14 7.30 -7.37 0.06
N PHE A 15 7.72 -7.32 1.33
CA PHE A 15 6.92 -6.73 2.40
C PHE A 15 6.69 -5.23 2.18
N ALA A 16 7.74 -4.45 1.90
CA ALA A 16 7.62 -3.02 1.64
C ALA A 16 6.73 -2.73 0.41
N ALA A 17 6.91 -3.51 -0.67
CA ALA A 17 6.06 -3.43 -1.85
C ALA A 17 4.59 -3.72 -1.53
N GLY A 18 4.31 -4.74 -0.71
CA GLY A 18 2.95 -5.06 -0.26
C GLY A 18 2.31 -3.94 0.55
N VAL A 19 3.04 -3.33 1.49
CA VAL A 19 2.55 -2.19 2.29
C VAL A 19 2.23 -0.99 1.40
N LEU A 20 3.12 -0.67 0.45
CA LEU A 20 2.90 0.42 -0.52
C LEU A 20 1.69 0.13 -1.42
N PHE A 21 1.53 -1.12 -1.86
CA PHE A 21 0.42 -1.55 -2.69
C PHE A 21 -0.92 -1.42 -1.95
N GLU A 22 -1.02 -1.82 -0.68
CA GLU A 22 -2.23 -1.61 0.11
C GLU A 22 -2.59 -0.14 0.26
N ARG A 23 -1.59 0.73 0.47
CA ARG A 23 -1.81 2.18 0.58
C ARG A 23 -2.32 2.78 -0.73
N GLN A 24 -1.74 2.38 -1.85
CA GLN A 24 -2.20 2.76 -3.19
C GLN A 24 -3.63 2.28 -3.43
N GLN A 25 -3.92 1.01 -3.15
CA GLN A 25 -5.25 0.43 -3.40
C GLN A 25 -6.33 1.04 -2.51
N ALA A 26 -6.01 1.40 -1.27
CA ALA A 26 -6.92 2.16 -0.39
C ALA A 26 -7.20 3.55 -0.96
N SER A 27 -6.18 4.21 -1.52
CA SER A 27 -6.33 5.53 -2.16
C SER A 27 -7.18 5.47 -3.44
N GLU A 28 -6.97 4.46 -4.28
CA GLU A 28 -7.74 4.22 -5.49
C GLU A 28 -9.21 3.91 -5.17
N LYS A 29 -9.47 3.08 -4.16
CA LYS A 29 -10.85 2.80 -3.70
C LYS A 29 -11.57 4.06 -3.21
N CYS A 30 -10.84 4.96 -2.56
CA CYS A 30 -11.39 6.24 -2.14
C CYS A 30 -11.74 7.16 -3.34
N LEU A 31 -10.82 7.26 -4.30
CA LEU A 31 -11.05 8.03 -5.53
C LEU A 31 -12.20 7.43 -6.37
N ALA A 32 -12.29 6.11 -6.46
CA ALA A 32 -13.33 5.40 -7.20
C ALA A 32 -14.73 5.58 -6.58
N THR A 33 -14.81 5.85 -5.28
CA THR A 33 -16.08 6.14 -4.57
C THR A 33 -16.44 7.63 -4.60
N GLY A 34 -15.72 8.44 -5.37
CA GLY A 34 -15.92 9.89 -5.47
C GLY A 34 -15.34 10.68 -4.29
N GLY A 35 -14.61 10.02 -3.40
CA GLY A 35 -13.93 10.62 -2.27
C GLY A 35 -12.52 11.10 -2.60
N THR A 36 -11.98 11.96 -1.74
CA THR A 36 -10.59 12.39 -1.75
C THR A 36 -9.86 11.77 -0.57
N MET A 37 -8.69 11.18 -0.82
CA MET A 37 -7.84 10.68 0.26
C MET A 37 -7.05 11.82 0.89
N THR A 38 -7.38 12.17 2.13
CA THR A 38 -6.67 13.18 2.92
C THR A 38 -6.14 12.54 4.19
N ALA A 39 -4.84 12.66 4.44
CA ALA A 39 -4.18 12.14 5.65
C ALA A 39 -4.42 10.64 5.94
N GLY A 40 -4.64 9.82 4.90
CA GLY A 40 -4.94 8.40 5.04
C GLY A 40 -6.40 8.07 5.37
N LEU A 41 -7.27 9.07 5.41
CA LEU A 41 -8.72 8.94 5.53
C LEU A 41 -9.38 9.20 4.18
N CYS A 42 -10.43 8.45 3.88
CA CYS A 42 -11.25 8.72 2.71
C CYS A 42 -12.37 9.70 3.07
N LEU A 43 -12.32 10.91 2.50
CA LEU A 43 -13.31 11.97 2.73
C LEU A 43 -14.20 12.14 1.50
N GLY A 44 -15.52 12.20 1.67
CA GLY A 44 -16.46 12.43 0.55
C GLY A 44 -16.92 11.18 -0.20
N ALA A 45 -16.51 9.97 0.24
CA ALA A 45 -17.10 8.72 -0.21
C ALA A 45 -18.46 8.51 0.50
N GLY A 46 -19.52 9.10 -0.06
CA GLY A 46 -20.87 8.99 0.48
C GLY A 46 -21.60 10.33 0.49
N SER A 47 -22.12 10.73 -0.67
CA SER A 47 -23.29 11.61 -0.80
C SER A 47 -24.28 10.92 -1.72
#